data_AF-A0AAV6BZQ8-F1
#
_entry.id   AF-A0AAV6BZQ8-F1
#
_cell.length_a   1.000
_cell.length_b   1.000
_cell.length_c   1.000
_cell.angle_alpha   90.00
_cell.angle_beta   90.00
_cell.angle_gamma   90.00
#
_symmetry.space_group_name_H-M   'P 1'
#
loop_
_entity.id
_entity.type
_entity.pdbx_description
1 polymer ?
#
loop_
_entity_poly.entity_id
_entity_poly.type
_entity_poly.pdbx_seq_one_letter_code
_entity_poly.pdbx_strand_id
1 'polypeptide(L)'
;MANPIAVPGRRGLGPAAGGQSGDTQGLSRGGYDSESVEELVEEGQYAEAEALSGVENALDPDEGEVTTSEVPEDDVPEEYRNAD
;
A
#
# COMPACT_ATOMS: atom_id res chain seq x y z
N MET A 1 -33.29 36.50 -8.54
CA MET A 1 -33.93 35.17 -8.39
C MET A 1 -33.13 34.18 -9.22
N ALA A 2 -32.72 33.06 -8.58
CA ALA A 2 -32.13 31.82 -9.10
C ALA A 2 -30.75 31.85 -9.84
N ASN A 3 -29.71 31.35 -9.15
CA ASN A 3 -28.46 30.82 -9.72
C ASN A 3 -28.62 29.30 -9.94
N PRO A 4 -28.26 28.71 -11.10
CA PRO A 4 -28.23 27.27 -11.25
C PRO A 4 -27.00 26.68 -10.54
N ILE A 5 -27.24 25.70 -9.67
CA ILE A 5 -26.20 24.92 -9.01
C ILE A 5 -25.48 24.07 -10.07
N ALA A 6 -24.22 24.39 -10.35
CA ALA A 6 -23.35 23.55 -11.15
C ALA A 6 -22.96 22.31 -10.33
N VAL A 7 -23.33 21.12 -10.82
CA VAL A 7 -22.88 19.84 -10.28
C VAL A 7 -21.37 19.73 -10.53
N PRO A 8 -20.50 19.59 -9.50
CA PRO A 8 -19.09 19.38 -9.75
C PRO A 8 -18.88 18.02 -10.41
N GLY A 9 -18.45 18.03 -11.66
CA GLY A 9 -18.03 16.84 -12.39
C GLY A 9 -16.90 16.12 -11.66
N ARG A 10 -16.99 14.78 -11.61
CA ARG A 10 -15.97 13.89 -11.07
C ARG A 10 -14.61 14.20 -11.72
N ARG A 11 -13.67 14.74 -10.95
CA ARG A 11 -12.26 14.87 -11.35
C ARG A 11 -11.58 13.52 -11.13
N GLY A 12 -10.85 13.02 -12.14
CA GLY A 12 -9.82 11.98 -11.95
C GLY A 12 -10.01 10.62 -12.63
N LEU A 13 -11.07 10.37 -13.41
CA LEU A 13 -11.37 9.02 -13.95
C LEU A 13 -11.10 8.85 -15.47
N GLY A 14 -10.24 9.68 -16.07
CA GLY A 14 -9.97 9.66 -17.51
C GLY A 14 -8.60 9.04 -17.86
N PRO A 15 -8.32 8.71 -19.13
CA PRO A 15 -7.03 8.16 -19.58
C PRO A 15 -5.83 9.10 -19.37
N ALA A 16 -6.08 10.37 -19.01
CA ALA A 16 -5.07 11.33 -18.54
C ALA A 16 -4.90 11.33 -17.00
N ALA A 17 -5.51 10.40 -16.27
CA ALA A 17 -5.30 10.17 -14.84
C ALA A 17 -3.94 9.52 -14.53
N GLY A 18 -3.02 9.45 -15.52
CA GLY A 18 -1.59 9.19 -15.32
C GLY A 18 -0.89 10.35 -14.61
N GLY A 19 -1.45 10.81 -13.50
CA GLY A 19 -0.98 11.93 -12.70
C GLY A 19 -0.48 11.47 -11.33
N GLN A 20 0.48 10.55 -11.30
CA GLN A 20 1.27 10.24 -10.09
C GLN A 20 2.75 9.95 -10.41
N SER A 21 3.25 10.27 -11.62
CA SER A 21 4.70 10.21 -11.87
C SER A 21 5.36 11.46 -11.31
N GLY A 22 5.53 11.47 -9.99
CA GLY A 22 6.34 12.43 -9.26
C GLY A 22 7.83 12.14 -9.48
N ASP A 23 8.57 13.15 -9.89
CA ASP A 23 10.02 13.13 -9.86
C ASP A 23 10.45 13.11 -8.39
N THR A 24 10.98 12.00 -7.90
CA THR A 24 11.45 11.85 -6.51
C THR A 24 12.77 12.57 -6.27
N GLN A 25 13.38 13.13 -7.32
CA GLN A 25 14.58 13.94 -7.24
C GLN A 25 14.34 15.18 -6.36
N GLY A 26 15.13 15.31 -5.29
CA GLY A 26 15.06 16.43 -4.36
C GLY A 26 14.18 16.18 -3.12
N LEU A 27 13.48 15.04 -3.03
CA LEU A 27 12.90 14.60 -1.78
C LEU A 27 13.99 14.00 -0.89
N SER A 28 14.06 14.45 0.37
CA SER A 28 14.92 13.83 1.37
C SER A 28 14.42 12.41 1.64
N ARG A 29 15.32 11.42 1.64
CA ARG A 29 15.00 10.06 2.13
C ARG A 29 14.91 10.00 3.67
N GLY A 30 14.90 11.15 4.35
CA GLY A 30 15.04 11.23 5.79
C GLY A 30 13.75 10.93 6.54
N GLY A 31 13.84 9.98 7.48
CA GLY A 31 13.00 9.89 8.67
C GLY A 31 11.58 9.38 8.46
N TYR A 32 11.42 8.27 7.73
CA TYR A 32 10.33 7.36 8.09
C TYR A 32 10.91 6.52 9.23
N ASP A 33 10.44 6.76 10.46
CA ASP A 33 10.73 5.84 11.55
C ASP A 33 10.11 4.48 11.17
N SER A 34 10.81 3.39 11.48
CA SER A 34 10.27 2.06 11.23
C SER A 34 9.09 1.84 12.17
N GLU A 35 7.91 1.58 11.60
CA GLU A 35 6.73 1.17 12.35
C GLU A 35 6.79 -0.34 12.64
N SER A 36 6.24 -0.73 13.78
CA SER A 36 6.08 -2.15 14.13
C SER A 36 4.77 -2.73 13.59
N VAL A 37 4.66 -4.05 13.48
CA VAL A 37 3.41 -4.72 13.07
C VAL A 37 2.25 -4.35 13.99
N GLU A 38 2.51 -4.25 15.30
CA GLU A 38 1.50 -3.82 16.27
C GLU A 38 1.00 -2.40 15.98
N GLU A 39 1.91 -1.46 15.72
CA GLU A 39 1.59 -0.07 15.39
C GLU A 39 0.76 0.02 14.09
N LEU A 40 1.15 -0.71 13.04
CA LEU A 40 0.41 -0.76 11.78
C LEU A 40 -1.02 -1.29 11.98
N VAL A 41 -1.20 -2.30 12.84
CA VAL A 41 -2.53 -2.84 13.19
C VAL A 41 -3.36 -1.81 13.96
N GLU A 42 -2.76 -1.08 14.90
CA GLU A 42 -3.42 -0.01 15.66
C GLU A 42 -3.87 1.16 14.77
N GLU A 43 -3.10 1.47 13.73
CA GLU A 43 -3.43 2.49 12.74
C GLU A 43 -4.38 2.02 11.62
N GLY A 44 -4.68 0.72 11.57
CA GLY A 44 -5.58 0.10 10.58
C GLY A 44 -4.94 -0.18 9.22
N GLN A 45 -3.61 -0.19 9.16
CA GLN A 45 -2.77 -0.52 7.99
C GLN A 45 -2.56 -2.04 7.90
N TYR A 46 -3.64 -2.80 7.78
CA TYR A 46 -3.61 -4.27 7.90
C TYR A 46 -2.85 -4.97 6.76
N ALA A 47 -2.88 -4.41 5.54
CA ALA A 47 -2.19 -5.01 4.40
C ALA A 47 -0.66 -4.89 4.55
N GLU A 48 -0.21 -3.73 5.03
CA GLU A 48 1.18 -3.47 5.36
C GLU A 48 1.65 -4.35 6.53
N ALA A 49 0.83 -4.47 7.58
CA ALA A 49 1.10 -5.34 8.72
C ALA A 49 1.24 -6.81 8.31
N GLU A 50 0.34 -7.31 7.45
CA GLU A 50 0.41 -8.68 6.93
C GLU A 50 1.69 -8.92 6.13
N ALA A 51 2.06 -7.99 5.25
CA ALA A 51 3.25 -8.09 4.43
C ALA A 51 4.56 -8.10 5.26
N LEU A 52 4.60 -7.39 6.38
CA LEU A 52 5.78 -7.26 7.24
C LEU A 52 5.84 -8.29 8.38
N SER A 53 4.72 -8.95 8.69
CA SER A 53 4.60 -9.90 9.80
C SER A 53 5.68 -10.98 9.78
N GLY A 54 5.99 -11.55 8.61
CA GLY A 54 7.03 -12.57 8.46
C GLY A 54 8.46 -12.07 8.63
N VAL A 55 8.70 -10.77 8.40
CA VAL A 55 10.01 -10.12 8.55
C VAL A 55 10.25 -9.71 9.99
N GLU A 56 9.26 -9.13 10.67
CA GLU A 56 9.39 -8.70 12.07
C GLU A 56 9.51 -9.91 13.02
N ASN A 57 8.78 -11.00 12.72
CA ASN A 57 8.83 -12.23 13.51
C ASN A 57 9.87 -13.24 13.00
N ALA A 58 10.79 -12.80 12.15
CA ALA A 58 11.85 -13.66 11.64
C ALA A 58 12.81 -14.07 12.76
N LEU A 59 13.35 -15.28 12.65
CA LEU A 59 14.50 -15.71 13.44
C LEU A 59 15.75 -14.91 13.02
N ASP A 60 16.82 -15.00 13.81
CA ASP A 60 18.10 -14.43 13.41
C ASP A 60 18.54 -15.02 12.04
N PRO A 61 19.27 -14.25 11.20
CA PRO A 61 19.56 -14.65 9.82
C PRO A 61 20.34 -15.97 9.69
N ASP A 62 21.08 -16.36 10.72
CA ASP A 62 21.82 -17.62 10.82
C ASP A 62 21.02 -18.76 11.48
N GLU A 63 19.84 -18.47 12.04
CA GLU A 63 18.95 -19.44 12.70
C GLU A 63 17.84 -19.96 11.78
N GLY A 64 17.35 -19.18 10.82
CA GLY A 64 16.31 -19.64 9.90
C GLY A 64 15.82 -18.64 8.85
N GLU A 65 14.97 -19.12 7.94
CA GLU A 65 14.29 -18.30 6.94
C GLU A 65 13.04 -17.61 7.54
N VAL A 66 12.60 -16.53 6.91
CA VAL A 66 11.30 -15.89 7.20
C VAL A 66 10.14 -16.85 6.93
N THR A 67 9.10 -16.79 7.77
CA THR A 67 7.88 -17.57 7.54
C THR A 67 6.93 -16.77 6.66
N THR A 68 6.50 -17.34 5.54
CA THR A 68 5.50 -16.77 4.64
C THR A 68 4.12 -17.36 4.89
N SER A 69 3.07 -16.58 4.64
CA SER A 69 1.68 -17.02 4.70
C SER A 69 1.02 -16.84 3.32
N GLU A 70 0.23 -17.83 2.89
CA GLU A 70 -0.53 -17.78 1.63
C GLU A 70 -2.02 -17.58 1.94
N VAL A 71 -2.66 -16.68 1.20
CA VAL A 71 -4.12 -16.45 1.24
C VAL A 71 -4.80 -17.22 0.10
N PRO A 72 -6.09 -17.56 0.22
CA PRO A 72 -6.85 -18.19 -0.87
C PRO A 72 -6.78 -17.39 -2.17
N GLU A 73 -6.73 -18.07 -3.32
CA GLU A 73 -6.65 -17.40 -4.63
C GLU A 73 -7.81 -16.40 -4.85
N ASP A 74 -9.00 -16.71 -4.34
CA ASP A 74 -10.18 -15.85 -4.40
C ASP A 74 -10.04 -14.53 -3.61
N ASP A 75 -9.14 -14.47 -2.62
CA ASP A 75 -8.87 -13.29 -1.78
C ASP A 75 -7.66 -12.48 -2.27
N VAL A 76 -6.89 -12.99 -3.24
CA VAL A 76 -5.79 -12.24 -3.89
C VAL A 76 -6.38 -11.24 -4.90
N PRO A 77 -6.05 -9.94 -4.90
CA PRO A 77 -6.56 -9.01 -5.90
C PRO A 77 -6.20 -9.43 -7.34
N GLU A 78 -7.08 -9.16 -8.30
CA GLU A 78 -6.92 -9.55 -9.73
C GLU A 78 -5.60 -9.03 -10.34
N GLU A 79 -5.14 -7.87 -9.89
CA GLU A 79 -3.88 -7.25 -10.26
C GLU A 79 -2.65 -8.14 -10.00
N TYR A 80 -2.75 -9.09 -9.06
CA TYR A 80 -1.69 -10.03 -8.70
C TYR A 80 -1.90 -11.45 -9.26
N ARG A 81 -3.10 -11.79 -9.76
CA ARG A 81 -3.40 -13.13 -10.32
C ARG A 81 -2.79 -13.35 -11.70
N ASN A 82 -2.52 -12.27 -12.44
CA ASN A 82 -2.01 -12.32 -13.81
C ASN A 82 -0.71 -11.52 -13.91
N ALA A 83 0.41 -12.17 -13.59
CA ALA A 83 1.73 -11.67 -14.01
C ALA A 83 1.94 -12.09 -15.49
N ASP A 84 1.79 -11.13 -16.41
CA ASP A 84 2.25 -11.27 -17.81
C ASP A 84 3.77 -11.01 -17.86
#